data_AF-D3Q0P4-F1
#
_entry.id   AF-D3Q0P4-F1
#
_cell.length_a   1.000
_cell.length_b   1.000
_cell.length_c   1.000
_cell.angle_alpha   90.00
_cell.angle_beta   90.00
_cell.angle_gamma   90.00
#
_symmetry.space_group_name_H-M   'P 1'
#
loop_
_entity.id
_entity.type
_entity.pdbx_description
1 polymer ?
#
loop_
_entity_poly.entity_id
_entity_poly.type
_entity_poly.pdbx_seq_one_letter_code
_entity_poly.pdbx_strand_id
1 'polypeptide(L)'
;MSDDGNRSNPWHWYEHEVGLVGETARACARALAAFLIGLGCSFVMILGVGILAEEDLLGDPGLEEAIDHLSRLGLGVLMAFALVAWGASAVAGFAREVTTSRALVKAAARGASRYDVPSPEQVESVTRAPAQHLTFFGWVNAAVAGLVAVIGLIVVVGEGNETEGLPIFWYSLSYAVVMAAVAFAGRMWLDPAQERRRKLIAAHWSVEDEGKAWRPALRANKKGSGKKSLFGSSIAGRFIYAAAGLWLLSFVVLQAALVMRCGKVPGRGNTECEEITYSSFIEQILAAGFWIFVVLLPLAAILAVTGVLLDWKQRRSERAELRAMLENPHSPRPAEHLLGYHARRRMHPLALVTAAMSGTGLVFSTAAYLLGLGWGLGSQDVFAGFRTEAVIAMGISVGLFVAALLGTGIANVRGRELRNALMLRWPTPPSWSAGKDGKVPRAKRGPALHGSRDVKVGRHANSDQN
;
A
#
# COMPACT_ATOMS: atom_id res chain seq x y z
N MET A 1 49.84 0.10 18.55
CA MET A 1 49.29 1.45 18.80
C MET A 1 49.67 2.32 17.61
N SER A 2 48.68 2.61 16.76
CA SER A 2 48.75 3.62 15.71
C SER A 2 47.46 4.45 15.85
N ASP A 3 47.56 5.51 16.64
CA ASP A 3 46.45 6.34 17.13
C ASP A 3 45.97 7.41 16.13
N ASP A 4 46.27 7.26 14.84
CA ASP A 4 45.95 8.26 13.81
C ASP A 4 44.78 7.89 12.89
N GLY A 5 44.09 6.76 13.13
CA GLY A 5 42.94 6.32 12.32
C GLY A 5 41.57 6.89 12.72
N ASN A 6 41.47 7.64 13.83
CA ASN A 6 40.20 7.79 14.56
C ASN A 6 39.57 9.19 14.54
N ARG A 7 39.94 10.07 13.58
CA ARG A 7 39.45 11.47 13.51
C ARG A 7 38.60 11.85 12.29
N SER A 8 38.30 10.95 11.36
CA SER A 8 37.73 11.35 10.05
C SER A 8 36.26 11.01 9.78
N ASN A 9 35.57 10.20 10.59
CA ASN A 9 34.15 9.88 10.34
C ASN A 9 33.20 10.64 11.28
N PRO A 10 32.54 11.73 10.83
CA PRO A 10 31.51 12.39 11.62
C PRO A 10 30.31 11.45 11.82
N TRP A 11 29.58 11.64 12.92
CA TRP A 11 28.31 10.95 13.16
C TRP A 11 27.37 11.14 11.96
N HIS A 12 26.90 10.04 11.41
CA HIS A 12 26.06 10.02 10.22
C HIS A 12 25.02 8.91 10.33
N TRP A 13 24.02 8.97 9.44
CA TRP A 13 23.04 7.91 9.34
C TRP A 13 23.57 6.76 8.50
N TYR A 14 23.40 5.56 9.02
CA TYR A 14 23.79 4.33 8.38
C TYR A 14 22.63 3.33 8.39
N GLU A 15 22.38 2.74 7.23
CA GLU A 15 21.46 1.64 7.11
C GLU A 15 22.14 0.32 7.45
N HIS A 16 21.84 -0.19 8.65
CA HIS A 16 22.31 -1.48 9.12
C HIS A 16 21.63 -2.62 8.37
N GLU A 17 22.39 -3.69 8.10
CA GLU A 17 21.87 -4.84 7.39
C GLU A 17 20.78 -5.55 8.18
N VAL A 18 19.66 -5.83 7.52
CA VAL A 18 18.63 -6.72 8.04
C VAL A 18 18.74 -8.02 7.25
N GLY A 19 18.75 -9.15 7.96
CA GLY A 19 18.89 -10.47 7.33
C GLY A 19 17.78 -10.75 6.31
N LEU A 20 17.96 -11.81 5.52
CA LEU A 20 17.10 -12.17 4.39
C LEU A 20 15.59 -12.13 4.75
N VAL A 21 15.21 -12.72 5.88
CA VAL A 21 13.81 -12.74 6.35
C VAL A 21 13.22 -11.34 6.48
N GLY A 22 13.97 -10.37 6.99
CA GLY A 22 13.48 -8.99 7.13
C GLY A 22 13.42 -8.25 5.79
N GLU A 23 14.34 -8.53 4.87
CA GLU A 23 14.27 -7.98 3.50
C GLU A 23 13.08 -8.56 2.73
N THR A 24 12.80 -9.86 2.88
CA THR A 24 11.61 -10.51 2.30
C THR A 24 10.32 -9.95 2.90
N ALA A 25 10.23 -9.84 4.23
CA ALA A 25 9.05 -9.26 4.89
C ALA A 25 8.77 -7.81 4.44
N ARG A 26 9.83 -7.02 4.22
CA ARG A 26 9.72 -5.66 3.67
C ARG A 26 9.23 -5.64 2.24
N ALA A 27 9.79 -6.49 1.38
CA ALA A 27 9.36 -6.61 -0.01
C ALA A 27 7.89 -7.05 -0.06
N CYS A 28 7.50 -8.01 0.77
CA CYS A 28 6.14 -8.51 0.92
C CYS A 28 5.16 -7.41 1.33
N ALA A 29 5.43 -6.67 2.42
CA ALA A 29 4.55 -5.59 2.87
C ALA A 29 4.30 -4.53 1.78
N ARG A 30 5.32 -4.21 0.96
CA ARG A 30 5.19 -3.24 -0.13
C ARG A 30 4.45 -3.79 -1.34
N ALA A 31 4.76 -5.00 -1.75
CA ALA A 31 4.06 -5.66 -2.85
C ALA A 31 2.59 -5.89 -2.52
N LEU A 32 2.27 -6.28 -1.28
CA LEU A 32 0.89 -6.42 -0.81
C LEU A 32 0.16 -5.08 -0.77
N ALA A 33 0.82 -3.99 -0.39
CA ALA A 33 0.20 -2.66 -0.48
C ALA A 33 -0.15 -2.30 -1.93
N ALA A 34 0.72 -2.60 -2.90
CA ALA A 34 0.43 -2.38 -4.32
C ALA A 34 -0.64 -3.34 -4.86
N PHE A 35 -0.65 -4.59 -4.41
CA PHE A 35 -1.68 -5.58 -4.70
C PHE A 35 -3.07 -5.13 -4.23
N LEU A 36 -3.15 -4.58 -3.01
CA LEU A 36 -4.38 -3.99 -2.47
C LEU A 36 -4.88 -2.81 -3.32
N ILE A 37 -3.99 -2.00 -3.92
CA ILE A 37 -4.39 -0.98 -4.89
C ILE A 37 -5.04 -1.64 -6.11
N GLY A 38 -4.45 -2.72 -6.62
CA GLY A 38 -5.03 -3.53 -7.70
C GLY A 38 -6.42 -4.08 -7.37
N LEU A 39 -6.62 -4.60 -6.16
CA LEU A 39 -7.94 -5.02 -5.69
C LEU A 39 -8.91 -3.84 -5.63
N GLY A 40 -8.49 -2.68 -5.13
CA GLY A 40 -9.30 -1.45 -5.15
C GLY A 40 -9.70 -1.04 -6.57
N CYS A 41 -8.79 -1.18 -7.54
CA CYS A 41 -9.12 -0.94 -8.95
C CYS A 41 -10.14 -1.95 -9.49
N SER A 42 -10.02 -3.21 -9.09
CA SER A 42 -10.95 -4.29 -9.48
C SER A 42 -12.33 -4.07 -8.91
N PHE A 43 -12.43 -3.59 -7.68
CA PHE A 43 -13.70 -3.23 -7.04
C PHE A 43 -14.44 -2.17 -7.84
N VAL A 44 -13.73 -1.11 -8.25
CA VAL A 44 -14.29 -0.05 -9.09
C VAL A 44 -14.72 -0.60 -10.46
N MET A 45 -13.94 -1.51 -11.06
CA MET A 45 -14.31 -2.16 -12.32
C MET A 45 -15.55 -3.05 -12.18
N ILE A 46 -15.62 -3.88 -11.14
CA ILE A 46 -16.76 -4.76 -10.85
C ILE A 46 -18.04 -3.93 -10.66
N LEU A 47 -17.97 -2.85 -9.86
CA LEU A 47 -19.12 -1.96 -9.70
C LEU A 47 -19.47 -1.28 -11.02
N GLY A 48 -18.49 -0.75 -11.75
CA GLY A 48 -18.77 -0.03 -12.97
C GLY A 48 -19.43 -0.92 -14.03
N VAL A 49 -18.87 -2.11 -14.23
CA VAL A 49 -19.34 -3.08 -15.24
C VAL A 49 -20.63 -3.78 -14.78
N GLY A 50 -20.78 -4.09 -13.49
CA GLY A 50 -22.01 -4.66 -12.94
C GLY A 50 -23.21 -3.73 -13.14
N ILE A 51 -23.04 -2.43 -12.89
CA ILE A 51 -24.14 -1.49 -13.09
C ILE A 51 -24.49 -1.35 -14.58
N LEU A 52 -23.51 -1.42 -15.49
CA LEU A 52 -23.80 -1.39 -16.92
C LEU A 52 -24.60 -2.61 -17.40
N ALA A 53 -24.38 -3.76 -16.76
CA ALA A 53 -25.14 -4.98 -17.03
C ALA A 53 -26.54 -4.94 -16.40
N GLU A 54 -26.71 -4.33 -15.22
CA GLU A 54 -28.03 -4.14 -14.60
C GLU A 54 -28.92 -3.14 -15.36
N GLU A 55 -28.33 -2.30 -16.22
CA GLU A 55 -28.97 -1.17 -16.89
C GLU A 55 -29.25 -1.42 -18.39
N ASP A 56 -29.12 -2.66 -18.85
CA ASP A 56 -29.30 -3.12 -20.24
C ASP A 56 -28.52 -2.29 -21.28
N LEU A 57 -27.36 -1.75 -20.88
CA LEU A 57 -26.56 -0.83 -21.70
C LEU A 57 -25.60 -1.53 -22.66
N LEU A 58 -25.49 -2.86 -22.57
CA LEU A 58 -24.57 -3.65 -23.39
C LEU A 58 -25.25 -4.18 -24.66
N GLY A 59 -26.58 -4.19 -24.69
CA GLY A 59 -27.38 -4.48 -25.89
C GLY A 59 -27.42 -5.96 -26.26
N ASP A 60 -26.99 -6.84 -25.35
CA ASP A 60 -27.08 -8.29 -25.46
C ASP A 60 -27.42 -8.89 -24.09
N PRO A 61 -28.67 -9.37 -23.88
CA PRO A 61 -29.12 -9.94 -22.61
C PRO A 61 -28.25 -11.10 -22.10
N GLY A 62 -27.68 -11.91 -23.02
CA GLY A 62 -26.81 -13.02 -22.63
C GLY A 62 -25.44 -12.56 -22.13
N LEU A 63 -24.95 -11.44 -22.65
CA LEU A 63 -23.71 -10.80 -22.19
C LEU A 63 -23.92 -10.09 -20.85
N GLU A 64 -25.07 -9.45 -20.67
CA GLU A 64 -25.46 -8.74 -19.44
C GLU A 64 -25.55 -9.71 -18.26
N GLU A 65 -26.26 -10.83 -18.43
CA GLU A 65 -26.38 -11.87 -17.39
C GLU A 65 -25.01 -12.50 -17.06
N ALA A 66 -24.19 -12.78 -18.08
CA ALA A 66 -22.85 -13.32 -17.87
C ALA A 66 -21.95 -12.35 -17.08
N ILE A 67 -22.07 -11.05 -17.34
CA ILE A 67 -21.30 -10.00 -16.68
C ILE A 67 -21.79 -9.74 -15.25
N ASP A 68 -23.10 -9.75 -14.99
CA ASP A 68 -23.65 -9.65 -13.64
C ASP A 68 -23.14 -10.82 -12.78
N HIS A 69 -23.22 -12.05 -13.29
CA HIS A 69 -22.71 -13.23 -12.61
C HIS A 69 -21.20 -13.13 -12.32
N LEU A 70 -20.41 -12.64 -13.29
CA LEU A 70 -18.98 -12.40 -13.11
C LEU A 70 -18.70 -11.32 -12.08
N SER A 71 -19.52 -10.27 -12.03
CA SER A 71 -19.38 -9.16 -11.09
C SER A 71 -19.69 -9.59 -9.66
N ARG A 72 -20.78 -10.34 -9.45
CA ARG A 72 -21.16 -10.88 -8.14
C ARG A 72 -20.13 -11.87 -7.60
N LEU A 73 -19.70 -12.84 -8.41
CA LEU A 73 -18.69 -13.79 -7.98
C LEU A 73 -17.32 -13.12 -7.81
N GLY A 74 -16.99 -12.18 -8.70
CA GLY A 74 -15.81 -11.32 -8.63
C GLY A 74 -15.75 -10.54 -7.31
N LEU A 75 -16.88 -10.01 -6.82
CA LEU A 75 -16.93 -9.32 -5.54
C LEU A 75 -16.59 -10.25 -4.38
N GLY A 76 -17.13 -11.48 -4.37
CA GLY A 76 -16.80 -12.49 -3.36
C GLY A 76 -15.32 -12.86 -3.36
N VAL A 77 -14.76 -13.13 -4.55
CA VAL A 77 -13.33 -13.41 -4.74
C VAL A 77 -12.46 -12.22 -4.31
N LEU A 78 -12.88 -10.99 -4.64
CA LEU A 78 -12.19 -9.77 -4.26
C LEU A 78 -12.15 -9.61 -2.75
N MET A 79 -13.26 -9.83 -2.05
CA MET A 79 -13.30 -9.77 -0.59
C MET A 79 -12.37 -10.80 0.05
N ALA A 80 -12.36 -12.04 -0.48
CA ALA A 80 -11.45 -13.08 -0.03
C ALA A 80 -9.98 -12.68 -0.20
N PHE A 81 -9.58 -12.22 -1.39
CA PHE A 81 -8.21 -11.76 -1.63
C PHE A 81 -7.85 -10.51 -0.82
N ALA A 82 -8.77 -9.57 -0.62
CA ALA A 82 -8.54 -8.37 0.18
C ALA A 82 -8.27 -8.74 1.64
N LEU A 83 -9.04 -9.67 2.19
CA LEU A 83 -8.84 -10.17 3.54
C LEU A 83 -7.48 -10.86 3.70
N VAL A 84 -7.15 -11.78 2.80
CA VAL A 84 -5.86 -12.50 2.82
C VAL A 84 -4.68 -11.54 2.64
N ALA A 85 -4.76 -10.63 1.67
CA ALA A 85 -3.70 -9.66 1.41
C ALA A 85 -3.51 -8.67 2.59
N TRP A 86 -4.60 -8.25 3.23
CA TRP A 86 -4.52 -7.39 4.41
C TRP A 86 -3.90 -8.13 5.61
N GLY A 87 -4.32 -9.37 5.88
CA GLY A 87 -3.73 -10.21 6.92
C GLY A 87 -2.24 -10.47 6.67
N ALA A 88 -1.88 -10.86 5.44
CA ALA A 88 -0.49 -11.05 5.04
C ALA A 88 0.33 -9.74 5.17
N SER A 89 -0.25 -8.59 4.85
CA SER A 89 0.42 -7.28 4.96
C SER A 89 0.67 -6.92 6.42
N ALA A 90 -0.29 -7.19 7.31
CA ALA A 90 -0.16 -6.99 8.74
C ALA A 90 0.95 -7.89 9.34
N VAL A 91 0.98 -9.17 8.95
CA VAL A 91 2.04 -10.11 9.37
C VAL A 91 3.41 -9.69 8.81
N ALA A 92 3.49 -9.32 7.54
CA ALA A 92 4.72 -8.84 6.92
C ALA A 92 5.23 -7.54 7.57
N GLY A 93 4.32 -6.63 7.90
CA GLY A 93 4.61 -5.39 8.64
C GLY A 93 5.19 -5.67 10.02
N PHE A 94 4.58 -6.59 10.77
CA PHE A 94 5.09 -7.04 12.06
C PHE A 94 6.46 -7.74 11.95
N ALA A 95 6.61 -8.68 11.02
CA ALA A 95 7.87 -9.37 10.77
C ALA A 95 8.99 -8.40 10.42
N ARG A 96 8.68 -7.35 9.63
CA ARG A 96 9.62 -6.25 9.33
C ARG A 96 10.07 -5.51 10.59
N GLU A 97 9.17 -5.15 11.49
CA GLU A 97 9.50 -4.42 12.74
C GLU A 97 10.37 -5.29 13.67
N VAL A 98 9.99 -6.57 13.83
CA VAL A 98 10.73 -7.53 14.65
C VAL A 98 12.13 -7.81 14.12
N THR A 99 12.26 -8.05 12.82
CA THR A 99 13.56 -8.33 12.20
C THR A 99 14.46 -7.09 12.20
N THR A 100 13.91 -5.89 11.99
CA THR A 100 14.69 -4.65 12.05
C THR A 100 15.21 -4.40 13.48
N SER A 101 14.36 -4.52 14.48
CA SER A 101 14.79 -4.33 15.88
C SER A 101 15.81 -5.39 16.32
N ARG A 102 15.63 -6.66 15.95
CA ARG A 102 16.62 -7.72 16.23
C ARG A 102 17.95 -7.47 15.51
N ALA A 103 17.91 -7.00 14.25
CA ALA A 103 19.10 -6.69 13.49
C ALA A 103 19.90 -5.55 14.11
N LEU A 104 19.24 -4.49 14.60
CA LEU A 104 19.92 -3.39 15.30
C LEU A 104 20.52 -3.81 16.64
N VAL A 105 19.82 -4.63 17.43
CA VAL A 105 20.39 -5.21 18.67
C VAL A 105 21.62 -6.06 18.34
N LYS A 106 21.56 -6.88 17.29
CA LYS A 106 22.71 -7.68 16.84
C LYS A 106 23.86 -6.81 16.30
N ALA A 107 23.57 -5.68 15.66
CA ALA A 107 24.59 -4.74 15.20
C ALA A 107 25.28 -4.07 16.40
N ALA A 108 24.51 -3.59 17.39
CA ALA A 108 25.04 -3.06 18.64
C ALA A 108 25.91 -4.08 19.38
N ALA A 109 25.41 -5.33 19.54
CA ALA A 109 26.15 -6.40 20.21
C ALA A 109 27.44 -6.82 19.50
N ARG A 110 27.52 -6.64 18.17
CA ARG A 110 28.74 -6.89 17.38
C ARG A 110 29.73 -5.71 17.42
N GLY A 111 29.46 -4.68 18.21
CA GLY A 111 30.35 -3.52 18.32
C GLY A 111 30.29 -2.57 17.13
N ALA A 112 29.12 -2.41 16.51
CA ALA A 112 28.92 -1.38 15.48
C ALA A 112 29.42 -0.01 15.98
N SER A 113 30.01 0.79 15.09
CA SER A 113 30.51 2.12 15.44
C SER A 113 29.41 3.01 16.04
N ARG A 114 29.76 3.80 17.06
CA ARG A 114 28.85 4.81 17.64
C ARG A 114 28.57 5.97 16.69
N TYR A 115 29.45 6.18 15.70
CA TYR A 115 29.29 7.18 14.65
C TYR A 115 28.24 6.77 13.60
N ASP A 116 27.95 5.47 13.48
CA ASP A 116 27.06 4.88 12.47
C ASP A 116 25.65 4.74 13.03
N VAL A 117 25.00 5.87 13.26
CA VAL A 117 23.67 5.95 13.86
C VAL A 117 22.64 5.30 12.92
N PRO A 118 21.70 4.47 13.42
CA PRO A 118 20.69 3.84 12.56
C PRO A 118 19.91 4.85 11.73
N SER A 119 19.60 4.47 10.48
CA SER A 119 18.88 5.35 9.56
C SER A 119 17.49 5.73 10.11
N PRO A 120 16.92 6.90 9.75
CA PRO A 120 15.64 7.34 10.26
C PRO A 120 14.49 6.33 10.04
N GLU A 121 14.50 5.58 8.94
CA GLU A 121 13.51 4.52 8.66
C GLU A 121 13.65 3.33 9.65
N GLN A 122 14.88 2.99 10.03
CA GLN A 122 15.14 1.95 11.04
C GLN A 122 14.78 2.42 12.44
N VAL A 123 15.13 3.67 12.80
CA VAL A 123 14.73 4.28 14.08
C VAL A 123 13.20 4.29 14.20
N GLU A 124 12.51 4.74 13.15
CA GLU A 124 11.05 4.77 13.11
C GLU A 124 10.43 3.39 13.35
N SER A 125 10.98 2.33 12.75
CA SER A 125 10.49 0.97 12.93
C SER A 125 10.61 0.45 14.36
N VAL A 126 11.58 0.94 15.14
CA VAL A 126 11.80 0.51 16.52
C VAL A 126 11.05 1.39 17.52
N THR A 127 10.84 2.67 17.21
CA THR A 127 10.17 3.62 18.10
C THR A 127 8.64 3.64 17.97
N ARG A 128 8.09 3.20 16.84
CA ARG A 128 6.64 3.08 16.64
C ARG A 128 6.03 1.99 17.54
N ALA A 129 4.71 2.05 17.73
CA ALA A 129 3.99 0.99 18.43
C ALA A 129 4.12 -0.35 17.66
N PRO A 130 4.61 -1.44 18.31
CA PRO A 130 4.69 -2.75 17.69
C PRO A 130 3.36 -3.17 17.10
N ALA A 131 3.42 -3.82 15.94
CA ALA A 131 2.31 -4.63 15.43
C ALA A 131 0.98 -3.89 15.34
N GLN A 132 0.99 -2.55 15.21
CA GLN A 132 -0.23 -1.74 15.20
C GLN A 132 -1.18 -2.18 14.08
N HIS A 133 -0.63 -2.51 12.91
CA HIS A 133 -1.39 -3.04 11.78
C HIS A 133 -2.02 -4.40 12.07
N LEU A 134 -1.30 -5.29 12.78
CA LEU A 134 -1.80 -6.62 13.15
C LEU A 134 -2.88 -6.53 14.24
N THR A 135 -2.67 -5.69 15.25
CA THR A 135 -3.66 -5.44 16.30
C THR A 135 -4.93 -4.81 15.72
N PHE A 136 -4.79 -3.86 14.81
CA PHE A 136 -5.93 -3.24 14.13
C PHE A 136 -6.67 -4.25 13.23
N PHE A 137 -5.94 -5.04 12.45
CA PHE A 137 -6.50 -6.13 11.65
C PHE A 137 -7.28 -7.14 12.53
N GLY A 138 -6.70 -7.55 13.65
CA GLY A 138 -7.33 -8.43 14.64
C GLY A 138 -8.65 -7.86 15.17
N TRP A 139 -8.65 -6.62 15.66
CA TRP A 139 -9.85 -5.99 16.21
C TRP A 139 -10.96 -5.80 15.18
N VAL A 140 -10.65 -5.31 13.98
CA VAL A 140 -11.66 -5.07 12.94
C VAL A 140 -12.31 -6.39 12.52
N ASN A 141 -11.50 -7.44 12.28
CA ASN A 141 -12.03 -8.74 11.88
C ASN A 141 -12.81 -9.42 13.00
N ALA A 142 -12.36 -9.29 14.26
CA ALA A 142 -13.11 -9.79 15.40
C ALA A 142 -14.49 -9.12 15.52
N ALA A 143 -14.56 -7.80 15.31
CA ALA A 143 -15.81 -7.06 15.36
C ALA A 143 -16.76 -7.45 14.20
N VAL A 144 -16.25 -7.51 12.97
CA VAL A 144 -17.06 -7.89 11.79
C VAL A 144 -17.55 -9.33 11.91
N ALA A 145 -16.67 -10.27 12.23
CA ALA A 145 -17.06 -11.67 12.39
C ALA A 145 -17.98 -11.89 13.58
N GLY A 146 -17.79 -11.13 14.68
CA GLY A 146 -18.71 -11.13 15.81
C GLY A 146 -20.11 -10.65 15.41
N LEU A 147 -20.21 -9.62 14.57
CA LEU A 147 -21.49 -9.15 14.03
C LEU A 147 -22.15 -10.23 13.15
N VAL A 148 -21.39 -10.88 12.26
CA VAL A 148 -21.90 -11.99 11.42
C VAL A 148 -22.37 -13.16 12.29
N ALA A 149 -21.64 -13.48 13.36
CA ALA A 149 -22.08 -14.49 14.33
C ALA A 149 -23.41 -14.09 14.99
N VAL A 150 -23.56 -12.84 15.44
CA VAL A 150 -24.83 -12.36 16.02
C VAL A 150 -25.98 -12.49 15.02
N ILE A 151 -25.77 -12.12 13.75
CA ILE A 151 -26.77 -12.28 12.69
C ILE A 151 -27.12 -13.77 12.49
N GLY A 152 -26.12 -14.64 12.36
CA GLY A 152 -26.34 -16.08 12.24
C GLY A 152 -27.12 -16.66 13.43
N LEU A 153 -26.85 -16.18 14.65
CA LEU A 153 -27.59 -16.57 15.84
C LEU A 153 -29.06 -16.11 15.79
N ILE A 154 -29.32 -14.87 15.34
CA ILE A 154 -30.69 -14.34 15.18
C ILE A 154 -31.47 -15.20 14.17
N VAL A 155 -30.86 -15.57 13.05
CA VAL A 155 -31.46 -16.45 12.03
C VAL A 155 -31.79 -17.82 12.61
N VAL A 156 -30.82 -18.46 13.29
CA VAL A 156 -31.02 -19.78 13.93
C VAL A 156 -32.16 -19.77 14.94
N VAL A 157 -32.28 -18.69 15.73
CA VAL A 157 -33.30 -18.54 16.78
C VAL A 157 -34.65 -18.13 16.21
N GLY A 158 -34.68 -17.30 15.15
CA GLY A 158 -35.88 -16.70 14.60
C GLY A 158 -36.61 -17.57 13.57
N GLU A 159 -35.89 -18.28 12.71
CA GLU A 159 -36.46 -19.02 11.57
C GLU A 159 -36.54 -20.54 11.81
N GLY A 160 -35.99 -21.02 12.92
CA GLY A 160 -36.09 -22.41 13.35
C GLY A 160 -35.12 -23.33 12.61
N ASN A 161 -33.97 -23.59 13.23
CA ASN A 161 -33.00 -24.65 12.91
C ASN A 161 -32.76 -24.95 11.43
N GLU A 162 -32.66 -23.91 10.59
CA GLU A 162 -32.10 -24.07 9.25
C GLU A 162 -30.66 -24.56 9.36
N THR A 163 -30.34 -25.62 8.61
CA THR A 163 -29.02 -26.29 8.61
C THR A 163 -27.87 -25.37 8.24
N GLU A 164 -28.13 -24.20 7.66
CA GLU A 164 -27.13 -23.25 7.18
C GLU A 164 -26.73 -22.18 8.22
N GLY A 165 -27.65 -21.77 9.10
CA GLY A 165 -27.38 -20.71 10.09
C GLY A 165 -26.42 -21.13 11.20
N LEU A 166 -26.45 -22.40 11.61
CA LEU A 166 -25.66 -22.92 12.72
C LEU A 166 -24.15 -23.05 12.40
N PRO A 167 -23.75 -23.55 11.20
CA PRO A 167 -22.36 -23.46 10.74
C PRO A 167 -21.85 -22.02 10.63
N ILE A 168 -22.65 -21.11 10.05
CA ILE A 168 -22.27 -19.69 9.89
C ILE A 168 -21.98 -19.06 11.26
N PHE A 169 -22.83 -19.30 12.26
CA PHE A 169 -22.61 -18.86 13.63
C PHE A 169 -21.28 -19.36 14.20
N TRP A 170 -21.05 -20.68 14.21
CA TRP A 170 -19.87 -21.27 14.84
C TRP A 170 -18.56 -20.89 14.14
N TYR A 171 -18.54 -20.84 12.81
CA TYR A 171 -17.35 -20.41 12.06
C TYR A 171 -17.04 -18.93 12.31
N SER A 172 -18.06 -18.08 12.27
CA SER A 172 -17.89 -16.64 12.50
C SER A 172 -17.45 -16.35 13.93
N LEU A 173 -18.03 -17.04 14.93
CA LEU A 173 -17.65 -16.91 16.32
C LEU A 173 -16.22 -17.39 16.58
N SER A 174 -15.86 -18.56 16.04
CA SER A 174 -14.51 -19.13 16.19
C SER A 174 -13.46 -18.21 15.59
N TYR A 175 -13.71 -17.70 14.38
CA TYR A 175 -12.84 -16.72 13.73
C TYR A 175 -12.76 -15.42 14.54
N ALA A 176 -13.87 -14.91 15.07
CA ALA A 176 -13.87 -13.71 15.90
C ALA A 176 -13.00 -13.87 17.17
N VAL A 177 -13.10 -15.01 17.85
CA VAL A 177 -12.30 -15.32 19.04
C VAL A 177 -10.81 -15.40 18.70
N VAL A 178 -10.44 -16.08 17.60
CA VAL A 178 -9.05 -16.15 17.13
C VAL A 178 -8.50 -14.76 16.83
N MET A 179 -9.27 -13.92 16.12
CA MET A 179 -8.83 -12.58 15.75
C MET A 179 -8.73 -11.63 16.95
N ALA A 180 -9.62 -11.77 17.94
CA ALA A 180 -9.51 -11.06 19.21
C ALA A 180 -8.24 -11.50 19.97
N ALA A 181 -7.95 -12.80 20.03
CA ALA A 181 -6.74 -13.32 20.66
C ALA A 181 -5.46 -12.79 19.99
N VAL A 182 -5.42 -12.71 18.65
CA VAL A 182 -4.31 -12.08 17.91
C VAL A 182 -4.14 -10.61 18.31
N ALA A 183 -5.23 -9.87 18.41
CA ALA A 183 -5.20 -8.45 18.80
C ALA A 183 -4.70 -8.25 20.25
N PHE A 184 -5.12 -9.11 21.18
CA PHE A 184 -4.69 -9.07 22.58
C PHE A 184 -3.23 -9.49 22.75
N ALA A 185 -2.82 -10.60 22.13
CA ALA A 185 -1.44 -11.08 22.17
C ALA A 185 -0.46 -10.02 21.66
N GLY A 186 -0.89 -9.23 20.66
CA GLY A 186 -0.14 -8.10 20.14
C GLY A 186 0.27 -7.11 21.23
N ARG A 187 -0.68 -6.65 22.04
CA ARG A 187 -0.41 -5.69 23.13
C ARG A 187 0.31 -6.33 24.32
N MET A 188 -0.09 -7.55 24.69
CA MET A 188 0.41 -8.15 25.93
C MET A 188 1.87 -8.59 25.82
N TRP A 189 2.28 -9.13 24.66
CA TRP A 189 3.59 -9.78 24.53
C TRP A 189 4.58 -8.98 23.66
N LEU A 190 4.10 -8.27 22.64
CA LEU A 190 5.00 -7.61 21.68
C LEU A 190 5.51 -6.27 22.19
N ASP A 191 4.67 -5.49 22.88
CA ASP A 191 5.07 -4.21 23.48
C ASP A 191 6.26 -4.37 24.45
N PRO A 192 6.21 -5.25 25.46
CA PRO A 192 7.34 -5.42 26.38
C PRO A 192 8.61 -5.88 25.67
N ALA A 193 8.49 -6.79 24.69
CA ALA A 193 9.63 -7.33 23.96
C ALA A 193 10.29 -6.28 23.04
N GLN A 194 9.50 -5.38 22.43
CA GLN A 194 10.02 -4.28 21.63
C GLN A 194 10.65 -3.20 22.50
N GLU A 195 10.05 -2.88 23.65
CA GLU A 195 10.62 -1.93 24.60
C GLU A 195 11.98 -2.38 25.14
N ARG A 196 12.12 -3.67 25.49
CA ARG A 196 13.41 -4.25 25.89
C ARG A 196 14.46 -4.08 24.79
N ARG A 197 14.12 -4.41 23.54
CA ARG A 197 15.03 -4.24 22.38
C ARG A 197 15.40 -2.79 22.14
N ARG A 198 14.43 -1.88 22.24
CA ARG A 198 14.66 -0.43 22.11
C ARG A 198 15.63 0.07 23.19
N LYS A 199 15.48 -0.36 24.45
CA LYS A 199 16.40 -0.01 25.53
C LYS A 199 17.82 -0.48 25.24
N LEU A 200 18.00 -1.70 24.72
CA LEU A 200 19.32 -2.23 24.33
C LEU A 200 19.94 -1.41 23.18
N ILE A 201 19.16 -1.03 22.18
CA ILE A 201 19.63 -0.17 21.07
C ILE A 201 20.03 1.21 21.60
N ALA A 202 19.20 1.80 22.46
CA ALA A 202 19.41 3.11 23.06
C ALA A 202 20.58 3.14 24.06
N ALA A 203 21.00 1.99 24.60
CA ALA A 203 22.19 1.87 25.42
C ALA A 203 23.49 1.99 24.60
N HIS A 204 23.45 1.61 23.31
CA HIS A 204 24.62 1.66 22.43
C HIS A 204 24.77 3.00 21.73
N TRP A 205 23.71 3.50 21.09
CA TRP A 205 23.67 4.84 20.50
C TRP A 205 22.97 5.79 21.46
N SER A 206 23.69 6.78 21.99
CA SER A 206 23.15 7.75 22.95
C SER A 206 22.30 8.83 22.27
N VAL A 207 21.56 9.62 23.08
CA VAL A 207 20.84 10.82 22.62
C VAL A 207 21.79 11.80 21.92
N GLU A 208 23.01 11.92 22.44
CA GLU A 208 24.01 12.82 21.90
C GLU A 208 24.51 12.33 20.54
N ASP A 209 24.77 11.03 20.39
CA ASP A 209 25.18 10.42 19.12
C ASP A 209 24.11 10.65 18.04
N GLU A 210 22.86 10.35 18.38
CA GLU A 210 21.73 10.59 17.49
C GLU A 210 21.62 12.09 17.16
N GLY A 211 21.68 12.97 18.17
CA GLY A 211 21.63 14.42 17.97
C GLY A 211 22.79 14.96 17.12
N LYS A 212 23.97 14.34 17.16
CA LYS A 212 25.11 14.68 16.28
C LYS A 212 24.86 14.26 14.83
N ALA A 213 24.23 13.11 14.59
CA ALA A 213 23.83 12.68 13.24
C ALA A 213 22.69 13.53 12.66
N TRP A 214 21.75 14.01 13.48
CA TRP A 214 20.64 14.87 13.02
C TRP A 214 21.06 16.31 12.71
N ARG A 215 22.06 16.85 13.41
CA ARG A 215 22.51 18.26 13.28
C ARG A 215 22.88 18.66 11.84
N PRO A 216 23.70 17.91 11.09
CA PRO A 216 24.02 18.20 9.70
C PRO A 216 22.78 18.26 8.79
N ALA A 217 21.84 17.33 8.96
CA ALA A 217 20.60 17.27 8.19
C ALA A 217 19.72 18.51 8.41
N LEU A 218 19.56 18.92 9.67
CA LEU A 218 18.77 20.09 10.06
C LEU A 218 19.42 21.41 9.58
N ARG A 219 20.74 21.51 9.62
CA ARG A 219 21.47 22.68 9.11
C ARG A 219 21.36 22.81 7.59
N ALA A 220 21.38 21.68 6.88
CA ALA A 220 21.24 21.67 5.44
C ALA A 220 19.84 22.12 4.98
N ASN A 221 18.78 21.68 5.67
CA ASN A 221 17.40 22.09 5.38
C ASN A 221 17.23 23.62 5.45
N LYS A 222 17.85 24.26 6.46
CA LYS A 222 17.79 25.72 6.63
C LYS A 222 18.51 26.51 5.54
N LYS A 223 19.53 25.94 4.89
CA LYS A 223 20.28 26.58 3.80
C LYS A 223 19.72 26.24 2.40
N GLY A 224 19.00 25.13 2.27
CA GLY A 224 18.42 24.63 1.02
C GLY A 224 17.01 25.14 0.70
N SER A 225 16.31 25.73 1.67
CA SER A 225 14.91 26.17 1.56
C SER A 225 14.61 27.22 0.47
N GLY A 226 15.64 27.79 -0.16
CA GLY A 226 15.51 28.85 -1.17
C GLY A 226 15.38 28.39 -2.63
N LYS A 227 15.69 27.13 -2.97
CA LYS A 227 15.54 26.63 -4.36
C LYS A 227 14.54 25.49 -4.41
N LYS A 228 13.26 25.84 -4.22
CA LYS A 228 12.18 25.03 -4.78
C LYS A 228 12.42 24.96 -6.28
N SER A 229 12.76 23.79 -6.81
CA SER A 229 12.49 23.59 -8.23
C SER A 229 10.97 23.58 -8.36
N LEU A 230 10.42 24.75 -8.67
CA LEU A 230 9.04 24.92 -9.15
C LEU A 230 8.82 24.16 -10.48
N PHE A 231 9.90 23.66 -11.09
CA PHE A 231 9.94 22.68 -12.15
C PHE A 231 10.28 21.30 -11.58
N GLY A 232 9.53 20.24 -11.81
CA GLY A 232 8.25 20.10 -12.50
C GLY A 232 7.77 18.70 -12.14
N SER A 233 6.45 18.47 -12.15
CA SER A 233 5.97 17.10 -12.28
C SER A 233 6.78 16.46 -13.40
N SER A 234 7.53 15.40 -13.08
CA SER A 234 8.28 14.69 -14.10
C SER A 234 7.31 14.39 -15.23
N ILE A 235 7.80 14.37 -16.48
CA ILE A 235 6.95 14.01 -17.61
C ILE A 235 6.18 12.71 -17.27
N ALA A 236 6.88 11.75 -16.66
CA ALA A 236 6.30 10.55 -16.05
C ALA A 236 5.18 10.81 -15.02
N GLY A 237 5.40 11.71 -14.06
CA GLY A 237 4.38 12.13 -13.11
C GLY A 237 3.14 12.73 -13.79
N ARG A 238 3.30 13.53 -14.85
CA ARG A 238 2.17 14.07 -15.63
C ARG A 238 1.36 12.96 -16.29
N PHE A 239 2.01 11.97 -16.88
CA PHE A 239 1.34 10.79 -17.45
C PHE A 239 0.59 9.99 -16.38
N ILE A 240 1.18 9.79 -15.20
CA ILE A 240 0.54 9.08 -14.10
C ILE A 240 -0.65 9.87 -13.53
N TYR A 241 -0.51 11.20 -13.35
CA TYR A 241 -1.63 12.06 -12.91
C TYR A 241 -2.71 12.18 -13.97
N ALA A 242 -2.36 12.25 -15.25
CA ALA A 242 -3.32 12.24 -16.35
C ALA A 242 -4.07 10.92 -16.42
N ALA A 243 -3.37 9.79 -16.28
CA ALA A 243 -4.00 8.47 -16.19
C ALA A 243 -4.96 8.39 -14.99
N ALA A 244 -4.54 8.84 -13.80
CA ALA A 244 -5.39 8.88 -12.62
C ALA A 244 -6.59 9.83 -12.78
N GLY A 245 -6.40 10.99 -13.41
CA GLY A 245 -7.44 11.96 -13.69
C GLY A 245 -8.46 11.44 -14.71
N LEU A 246 -7.99 10.78 -15.77
CA LEU A 246 -8.81 10.08 -16.75
C LEU A 246 -9.62 8.96 -16.08
N TRP A 247 -9.00 8.20 -15.19
CA TRP A 247 -9.67 7.15 -14.43
C TRP A 247 -10.78 7.72 -13.53
N LEU A 248 -10.48 8.78 -12.79
CA LEU A 248 -11.43 9.45 -11.91
C LEU A 248 -12.57 10.13 -12.70
N LEU A 249 -12.25 10.76 -13.83
CA LEU A 249 -13.24 11.36 -14.73
C LEU A 249 -14.17 10.28 -15.31
N SER A 250 -13.61 9.15 -15.75
CA SER A 250 -14.39 8.02 -16.26
C SER A 250 -15.37 7.52 -15.20
N PHE A 251 -14.92 7.41 -13.94
CA PHE A 251 -15.76 6.99 -12.83
C PHE A 251 -16.83 8.03 -12.48
N VAL A 252 -16.51 9.33 -12.49
CA VAL A 252 -17.49 10.41 -12.22
C VAL A 252 -18.56 10.46 -13.31
N VAL A 253 -18.18 10.31 -14.58
CA VAL A 253 -19.13 10.28 -15.71
C VAL A 253 -20.07 9.08 -15.57
N LEU A 254 -19.54 7.91 -15.21
CA LEU A 254 -20.33 6.72 -14.96
C LEU A 254 -21.29 6.93 -13.77
N GLN A 255 -20.79 7.39 -12.63
CA GLN A 255 -21.64 7.66 -11.45
C GLN A 255 -22.71 8.72 -11.73
N ALA A 256 -22.40 9.78 -12.48
CA ALA A 256 -23.37 10.80 -12.85
C ALA A 256 -24.47 10.25 -13.78
N ALA A 257 -24.10 9.39 -14.73
CA ALA A 257 -25.07 8.71 -15.60
C ALA A 257 -26.04 7.83 -14.79
N LEU A 258 -25.51 7.11 -13.80
CA LEU A 258 -26.28 6.19 -12.96
C LEU A 258 -27.18 6.91 -11.94
N VAL A 259 -26.68 7.97 -11.30
CA VAL A 259 -27.49 8.79 -10.38
C VAL A 259 -28.60 9.52 -11.11
N MET A 260 -28.38 9.94 -12.36
CA MET A 260 -29.43 10.55 -13.17
C MET A 260 -30.49 9.54 -13.61
N ARG A 261 -30.15 8.25 -13.80
CA ARG A 261 -31.15 7.21 -14.10
C ARG A 261 -31.91 6.75 -12.84
N CYS A 262 -31.27 6.71 -11.68
CA CYS A 262 -31.89 6.30 -10.42
C CYS A 262 -32.29 7.46 -9.49
N GLY A 263 -33.42 8.12 -9.79
CA GLY A 263 -34.04 9.11 -8.91
C GLY A 263 -34.97 8.49 -7.86
N LYS A 264 -34.55 8.43 -6.59
CA LYS A 264 -35.43 8.00 -5.48
C LYS A 264 -36.64 8.92 -5.32
N VAL A 265 -37.85 8.37 -5.41
CA VAL A 265 -39.08 9.01 -4.90
C VAL A 265 -39.21 8.70 -3.41
N PRO A 266 -39.29 9.69 -2.50
CA PRO A 266 -39.41 9.42 -1.06
C PRO A 266 -40.80 8.86 -0.74
N GLY A 267 -40.89 7.62 -0.23
CA GLY A 267 -42.10 7.08 0.39
C GLY A 267 -42.52 5.65 0.02
N ARG A 268 -41.87 4.98 -0.94
CA ARG A 268 -42.18 3.58 -1.30
C ARG A 268 -41.06 2.63 -0.86
N GLY A 269 -41.41 1.66 -0.04
CA GLY A 269 -40.49 0.78 0.69
C GLY A 269 -39.93 -0.42 -0.06
N ASN A 270 -39.81 -0.38 -1.40
CA ASN A 270 -39.20 -1.48 -2.15
C ASN A 270 -37.96 -0.99 -2.91
N THR A 271 -36.91 -1.79 -2.82
CA THR A 271 -35.55 -1.60 -3.35
C THR A 271 -35.44 -1.82 -4.86
N GLU A 272 -36.45 -1.43 -5.64
CA GLU A 272 -36.42 -1.45 -7.10
C GLU A 272 -36.34 0.00 -7.59
N CYS A 273 -35.30 0.28 -8.37
CA CYS A 273 -35.15 1.58 -9.00
C CYS A 273 -36.21 1.67 -10.13
N GLU A 274 -37.28 2.44 -9.94
CA GLU A 274 -38.23 2.76 -11.01
C GLU A 274 -37.50 3.60 -12.06
N GLU A 275 -37.24 3.02 -13.24
CA GLU A 275 -36.55 3.66 -14.34
C GLU A 275 -37.32 4.90 -14.80
N ILE A 276 -36.67 6.06 -14.73
CA ILE A 276 -37.23 7.31 -15.28
C ILE A 276 -36.77 7.39 -16.73
N THR A 277 -37.65 7.08 -17.68
CA THR A 277 -37.40 7.34 -19.10
C THR A 277 -37.37 8.85 -19.34
N TYR A 278 -36.22 9.37 -19.79
CA TYR A 278 -36.02 10.78 -20.13
C TYR A 278 -36.28 11.02 -21.63
N SER A 279 -36.23 12.27 -22.09
CA SER A 279 -36.35 12.56 -23.53
C SER A 279 -35.17 11.94 -24.32
N SER A 280 -35.38 11.60 -25.60
CA SER A 280 -34.41 10.89 -26.46
C SER A 280 -33.01 11.51 -26.53
N PHE A 281 -32.89 12.82 -26.28
CA PHE A 281 -31.62 13.53 -26.19
C PHE A 281 -30.83 13.20 -24.92
N ILE A 282 -31.51 13.03 -23.78
CA ILE A 282 -30.89 12.66 -22.49
C ILE A 282 -30.43 11.20 -22.51
N GLU A 283 -31.21 10.31 -23.15
CA GLU A 283 -30.81 8.92 -23.38
C GLU A 283 -29.57 8.79 -24.27
N GLN A 284 -29.45 9.61 -25.33
CA GLN A 284 -28.22 9.67 -26.15
C GLN A 284 -27.01 10.18 -25.35
N ILE A 285 -27.19 11.12 -24.42
CA ILE A 285 -26.12 11.62 -23.56
C ILE A 285 -25.67 10.53 -22.56
N LEU A 286 -26.61 9.76 -22.02
CA LEU A 286 -26.32 8.64 -21.11
C LEU A 286 -25.56 7.51 -21.82
N ALA A 287 -26.01 7.11 -23.01
CA ALA A 287 -25.32 6.13 -23.86
C ALA A 287 -23.92 6.62 -24.30
N ALA A 288 -23.77 7.91 -24.62
CA ALA A 288 -22.47 8.51 -24.93
C ALA A 288 -21.52 8.49 -23.72
N GLY A 289 -22.04 8.73 -22.50
CA GLY A 289 -21.28 8.63 -21.25
C GLY A 289 -20.68 7.24 -21.02
N PHE A 290 -21.40 6.19 -21.41
CA PHE A 290 -20.92 4.82 -21.32
C PHE A 290 -19.80 4.51 -22.33
N TRP A 291 -19.95 4.90 -23.60
CA TRP A 291 -18.89 4.74 -24.61
C TRP A 291 -17.62 5.51 -24.25
N ILE A 292 -17.77 6.70 -23.65
CA ILE A 292 -16.67 7.48 -23.10
C ILE A 292 -15.92 6.67 -22.03
N PHE A 293 -16.62 6.00 -21.12
CA PHE A 293 -16.00 5.13 -20.10
C PHE A 293 -15.20 3.97 -20.72
N VAL A 294 -15.79 3.24 -21.68
CA VAL A 294 -15.16 2.08 -22.34
C VAL A 294 -13.85 2.45 -23.05
N VAL A 295 -13.77 3.66 -23.63
CA VAL A 295 -12.57 4.12 -24.34
C VAL A 295 -11.52 4.72 -23.40
N LEU A 296 -11.95 5.47 -22.37
CA LEU A 296 -11.02 6.15 -21.46
C LEU A 296 -10.25 5.18 -20.55
N LEU A 297 -10.82 4.02 -20.22
CA LEU A 297 -10.20 3.03 -19.35
C LEU A 297 -8.93 2.35 -19.95
N PRO A 298 -8.95 1.79 -21.18
CA PRO A 298 -7.74 1.28 -21.83
C PRO A 298 -6.74 2.41 -22.13
N LEU A 299 -7.21 3.60 -22.47
CA LEU A 299 -6.34 4.77 -22.67
C LEU A 299 -5.59 5.14 -21.38
N ALA A 300 -6.27 5.14 -20.23
CA ALA A 300 -5.66 5.36 -18.93
C ALA A 300 -4.63 4.28 -18.58
N ALA A 301 -4.89 3.02 -18.92
CA ALA A 301 -3.93 1.93 -18.73
C ALA A 301 -2.65 2.12 -19.57
N ILE A 302 -2.78 2.49 -20.84
CA ILE A 302 -1.64 2.78 -21.73
C ILE A 302 -0.82 3.96 -21.20
N LEU A 303 -1.49 5.03 -20.76
CA LEU A 303 -0.83 6.21 -20.18
C LEU A 303 -0.10 5.85 -18.87
N ALA A 304 -0.68 5.00 -18.03
CA ALA A 304 -0.05 4.54 -16.80
C ALA A 304 1.21 3.70 -17.08
N VAL A 305 1.15 2.76 -18.02
CA VAL A 305 2.31 1.94 -18.44
C VAL A 305 3.42 2.83 -19.01
N THR A 306 3.06 3.75 -19.90
CA THR A 306 4.01 4.69 -20.51
C THR A 306 4.65 5.59 -19.45
N GLY A 307 3.84 6.13 -18.53
CA GLY A 307 4.32 6.94 -17.41
C GLY A 307 5.31 6.18 -16.52
N VAL A 308 5.06 4.90 -16.27
CA VAL A 308 5.95 4.04 -15.46
C VAL A 308 7.27 3.74 -16.15
N LEU A 309 7.25 3.51 -17.47
CA LEU A 309 8.48 3.33 -18.26
C LEU A 309 9.33 4.60 -18.30
N LEU A 310 8.69 5.76 -18.43
CA LEU A 310 9.37 7.06 -18.36
C LEU A 310 9.95 7.31 -16.96
N ASP A 311 9.19 7.02 -15.89
CA ASP A 311 9.71 7.15 -14.52
C ASP A 311 10.91 6.23 -14.33
N TRP A 312 10.85 4.97 -14.79
CA TRP A 312 11.96 4.04 -14.72
C TRP A 312 13.22 4.55 -15.39
N LYS A 313 13.10 5.02 -16.65
CA LYS A 313 14.24 5.58 -17.39
C LYS A 313 14.83 6.78 -16.66
N GLN A 314 13.98 7.68 -16.16
CA GLN A 314 14.39 8.84 -15.39
C GLN A 314 15.08 8.44 -14.07
N ARG A 315 14.56 7.46 -13.32
CA ARG A 315 15.19 7.00 -12.07
C ARG A 315 16.54 6.36 -12.31
N ARG A 316 16.73 5.68 -13.45
CA ARG A 316 18.01 5.11 -13.82
C ARG A 316 19.05 6.19 -14.11
N SER A 317 18.68 7.25 -14.84
CA SER A 317 19.58 8.37 -15.11
C SER A 317 19.90 9.16 -13.83
N GLU A 318 18.89 9.46 -12.99
CA GLU A 318 19.09 10.13 -11.70
C GLU A 318 20.07 9.36 -10.80
N ARG A 319 20.00 8.02 -10.77
CA ARG A 319 20.95 7.20 -9.99
C ARG A 319 22.37 7.23 -10.57
N ALA A 320 22.53 7.30 -11.88
CA ALA A 320 23.84 7.40 -12.51
C ALA A 320 24.48 8.77 -12.20
N GLU A 321 23.69 9.84 -12.31
CA GLU A 321 24.10 11.21 -11.95
C GLU A 321 24.50 11.32 -10.47
N LEU A 322 23.69 10.77 -9.56
CA LEU A 322 24.01 10.77 -8.13
C LEU A 322 25.30 10.02 -7.82
N ARG A 323 25.62 8.94 -8.54
CA ARG A 323 26.91 8.22 -8.39
C ARG A 323 28.08 9.06 -8.88
N ALA A 324 27.97 9.66 -10.06
CA ALA A 324 29.01 10.55 -10.58
C ALA A 324 29.25 11.75 -9.64
N MET A 325 28.18 12.30 -9.07
CA MET A 325 28.29 13.37 -8.07
C MET A 325 28.91 12.87 -6.76
N LEU A 326 28.64 11.63 -6.33
CA LEU A 326 29.26 11.03 -5.14
C LEU A 326 30.76 10.80 -5.31
N GLU A 327 31.20 10.44 -6.53
CA GLU A 327 32.61 10.21 -6.87
C GLU A 327 33.44 11.51 -6.88
N ASN A 328 32.83 12.63 -7.26
CA ASN A 328 33.51 13.93 -7.27
C ASN A 328 33.32 14.68 -5.93
N PRO A 329 34.37 14.90 -5.11
CA PRO A 329 34.25 15.57 -3.80
C PRO A 329 33.76 17.02 -3.88
N HIS A 330 33.98 17.70 -5.00
CA HIS A 330 33.62 19.10 -5.20
C HIS A 330 32.21 19.29 -5.77
N SER A 331 31.49 18.21 -6.09
CA SER A 331 30.12 18.33 -6.58
C SER A 331 29.22 19.01 -5.55
N PRO A 332 28.38 19.97 -5.99
CA PRO A 332 27.42 20.63 -5.12
C PRO A 332 26.38 19.62 -4.62
N ARG A 333 25.69 19.98 -3.53
CA ARG A 333 24.58 19.18 -3.00
C ARG A 333 23.47 19.06 -4.07
N PRO A 334 23.00 17.84 -4.41
CA PRO A 334 21.88 17.64 -5.31
C PRO A 334 20.57 18.23 -4.76
N ALA A 335 19.56 18.37 -5.62
CA ALA A 335 18.26 18.86 -5.21
C ALA A 335 17.63 17.98 -4.12
N GLU A 336 16.96 18.60 -3.14
CA GLU A 336 16.42 17.91 -1.96
C GLU A 336 15.39 16.83 -2.31
N HIS A 337 14.60 17.03 -3.38
CA HIS A 337 13.63 16.04 -3.83
C HIS A 337 14.30 14.76 -4.38
N LEU A 338 15.44 14.89 -5.07
CA LEU A 338 16.22 13.75 -5.57
C LEU A 338 16.82 12.97 -4.40
N LEU A 339 17.44 13.68 -3.45
CA LEU A 339 17.99 13.06 -2.24
C LEU A 339 16.90 12.38 -1.42
N GLY A 340 15.77 13.05 -1.19
CA GLY A 340 14.64 12.49 -0.45
C GLY A 340 14.01 11.27 -1.13
N TYR A 341 14.06 11.19 -2.46
CA TYR A 341 13.58 10.04 -3.22
C TYR A 341 14.55 8.86 -3.14
N HIS A 342 15.85 9.07 -3.41
CA HIS A 342 16.85 7.99 -3.52
C HIS A 342 17.52 7.59 -2.20
N ALA A 343 17.49 8.44 -1.16
CA ALA A 343 18.03 8.10 0.17
C ALA A 343 17.07 7.23 0.99
N ARG A 344 15.79 7.13 0.61
CA ARG A 344 14.81 6.27 1.27
C ARG A 344 14.59 4.99 0.47
N ARG A 345 14.20 3.93 1.16
CA ARG A 345 13.76 2.71 0.47
C ARG A 345 12.41 2.95 -0.17
N ARG A 346 12.28 2.66 -1.46
CA ARG A 346 11.01 2.69 -2.21
C ARG A 346 10.78 1.42 -2.99
N MET A 347 9.52 1.11 -3.25
CA MET A 347 9.16 0.06 -4.22
C MET A 347 9.52 0.55 -5.63
N HIS A 348 10.01 -0.36 -6.46
CA HIS A 348 10.29 -0.04 -7.85
C HIS A 348 8.98 0.22 -8.60
N PRO A 349 8.86 1.24 -9.48
CA PRO A 349 7.59 1.58 -10.12
C PRO A 349 7.03 0.42 -10.97
N LEU A 350 7.88 -0.32 -11.71
CA LEU A 350 7.45 -1.54 -12.42
C LEU A 350 6.92 -2.62 -11.46
N ALA A 351 7.53 -2.77 -10.27
CA ALA A 351 7.07 -3.74 -9.29
C ALA A 351 5.70 -3.34 -8.71
N LEU A 352 5.45 -2.04 -8.55
CA LEU A 352 4.15 -1.52 -8.12
C LEU A 352 3.07 -1.86 -9.15
N VAL A 353 3.31 -1.58 -10.43
CA VAL A 353 2.34 -1.86 -11.50
C VAL A 353 2.08 -3.36 -11.63
N THR A 354 3.12 -4.19 -11.65
CA THR A 354 2.97 -5.64 -11.77
C THR A 354 2.22 -6.25 -10.57
N ALA A 355 2.48 -5.76 -9.35
CA ALA A 355 1.71 -6.16 -8.17
C ALA A 355 0.24 -5.70 -8.23
N ALA A 356 -0.04 -4.48 -8.70
CA ALA A 356 -1.40 -3.99 -8.86
C ALA A 356 -2.17 -4.77 -9.95
N MET A 357 -1.55 -4.97 -11.12
CA MET A 357 -2.12 -5.78 -12.21
C MET A 357 -2.37 -7.22 -11.77
N SER A 358 -1.49 -7.80 -10.96
CA SER A 358 -1.69 -9.13 -10.38
C SER A 358 -2.96 -9.21 -9.53
N GLY A 359 -3.23 -8.19 -8.70
CA GLY A 359 -4.46 -8.10 -7.91
C GLY A 359 -5.70 -8.16 -8.78
N THR A 360 -5.71 -7.35 -9.84
CA THR A 360 -6.81 -7.32 -10.80
C THR A 360 -6.96 -8.61 -11.59
N GLY A 361 -5.85 -9.12 -12.12
CA GLY A 361 -5.83 -10.37 -12.87
C GLY A 361 -6.33 -11.55 -12.02
N LEU A 362 -5.90 -11.67 -10.76
CA LEU A 362 -6.35 -12.74 -9.88
C LEU A 362 -7.85 -12.70 -9.60
N VAL A 363 -8.44 -11.54 -9.36
CA VAL A 363 -9.89 -11.42 -9.11
C VAL A 363 -10.69 -11.93 -10.30
N PHE A 364 -10.45 -11.37 -11.49
CA PHE A 364 -11.25 -11.70 -12.67
C PHE A 364 -10.97 -13.11 -13.18
N SER A 365 -9.72 -13.55 -13.19
CA SER A 365 -9.38 -14.92 -13.63
C SER A 365 -9.94 -15.99 -12.69
N THR A 366 -9.86 -15.78 -11.37
CA THR A 366 -10.43 -16.72 -10.40
C THR A 366 -11.95 -16.75 -10.49
N ALA A 367 -12.60 -15.59 -10.62
CA ALA A 367 -14.06 -15.53 -10.78
C ALA A 367 -14.53 -16.21 -12.07
N ALA A 368 -13.89 -15.93 -13.21
CA ALA A 368 -14.21 -16.58 -14.48
C ALA A 368 -14.02 -18.10 -14.42
N TYR A 369 -12.96 -18.57 -13.76
CA TYR A 369 -12.73 -20.00 -13.57
C TYR A 369 -13.79 -20.67 -12.70
N LEU A 370 -14.14 -20.06 -11.57
CA LEU A 370 -15.17 -20.59 -10.66
C LEU A 370 -16.56 -20.61 -11.32
N LEU A 371 -16.93 -19.58 -12.07
CA LEU A 371 -18.14 -19.60 -12.91
C LEU A 371 -18.08 -20.72 -13.94
N GLY A 372 -16.92 -20.87 -14.60
CA GLY A 372 -16.68 -21.96 -15.52
C GLY A 372 -16.91 -23.32 -14.87
N LEU A 373 -16.52 -23.53 -13.60
CA LEU A 373 -16.74 -24.76 -12.84
C LEU A 373 -18.19 -25.00 -12.39
N GLY A 374 -19.09 -24.05 -12.60
CA GLY A 374 -20.50 -24.16 -12.18
C GLY A 374 -20.76 -23.69 -10.75
N TRP A 375 -19.85 -22.93 -10.14
CA TRP A 375 -20.05 -22.33 -8.81
C TRP A 375 -20.91 -21.04 -8.87
N GLY A 376 -21.77 -20.89 -9.89
CA GLY A 376 -22.40 -19.63 -10.29
C GLY A 376 -23.91 -19.71 -10.54
N LEU A 377 -24.50 -18.53 -10.72
CA LEU A 377 -25.94 -18.22 -10.81
C LEU A 377 -26.60 -18.59 -12.16
N GLY A 378 -25.93 -19.32 -13.07
CA GLY A 378 -26.53 -19.80 -14.33
C GLY A 378 -25.68 -19.64 -15.61
N SER A 379 -24.58 -18.90 -15.60
CA SER A 379 -23.76 -18.60 -16.80
C SER A 379 -22.61 -19.59 -17.08
N GLN A 380 -22.73 -20.83 -16.61
CA GLN A 380 -21.65 -21.82 -16.68
C GLN A 380 -21.21 -22.11 -18.12
N ASP A 381 -22.15 -22.20 -19.06
CA ASP A 381 -21.85 -22.56 -20.45
C ASP A 381 -21.01 -21.50 -21.17
N VAL A 382 -21.18 -20.23 -20.81
CA VAL A 382 -20.39 -19.11 -21.34
C VAL A 382 -18.94 -19.19 -20.85
N PHE A 383 -18.74 -19.43 -19.55
CA PHE A 383 -17.39 -19.43 -18.95
C PHE A 383 -16.67 -20.78 -19.02
N ALA A 384 -17.38 -21.87 -19.32
CA ALA A 384 -16.77 -23.19 -19.49
C ALA A 384 -15.73 -23.22 -20.63
N GLY A 385 -15.97 -22.45 -21.70
CA GLY A 385 -15.06 -22.29 -22.82
C GLY A 385 -13.76 -21.55 -22.49
N PHE A 386 -13.75 -20.76 -21.41
CA PHE A 386 -12.62 -19.91 -21.01
C PHE A 386 -11.82 -20.44 -19.80
N ARG A 387 -12.10 -21.67 -19.34
CA ARG A 387 -11.47 -22.23 -18.13
C ARG A 387 -9.94 -22.28 -18.25
N THR A 388 -9.42 -22.67 -19.42
CA THR A 388 -7.98 -22.81 -19.65
C THR A 388 -7.29 -21.44 -19.63
N GLU A 389 -7.88 -20.47 -20.30
CA GLU A 389 -7.45 -19.07 -20.37
C GLU A 389 -7.47 -18.44 -18.97
N ALA A 390 -8.50 -18.71 -18.18
CA ALA A 390 -8.61 -18.26 -16.80
C ALA A 390 -7.49 -18.85 -15.92
N VAL A 391 -7.16 -20.14 -16.04
CA VAL A 391 -6.04 -20.75 -15.31
C VAL A 391 -4.69 -20.16 -15.74
N ILE A 392 -4.49 -19.94 -17.04
CA ILE A 392 -3.27 -19.28 -17.56
C ILE A 392 -3.17 -17.85 -17.00
N ALA A 393 -4.26 -17.08 -17.02
CA ALA A 393 -4.32 -15.73 -16.48
C ALA A 393 -4.05 -15.69 -14.96
N MET A 394 -4.54 -16.67 -14.19
CA MET A 394 -4.17 -16.84 -12.78
C MET A 394 -2.67 -17.07 -12.63
N GLY A 395 -2.10 -18.01 -13.40
CA GLY A 395 -0.66 -18.31 -13.39
C GLY A 395 0.21 -17.10 -13.71
N ILE A 396 -0.15 -16.32 -14.73
CA ILE A 396 0.51 -15.06 -15.07
C ILE A 396 0.39 -14.07 -13.91
N SER A 397 -0.79 -13.92 -13.32
CA SER A 397 -1.03 -12.98 -12.23
C SER A 397 -0.19 -13.33 -10.99
N VAL A 398 -0.12 -14.61 -10.61
CA VAL A 398 0.77 -15.07 -9.54
C VAL A 398 2.23 -14.80 -9.89
N GLY A 399 2.65 -15.10 -11.13
CA GLY A 399 4.00 -14.83 -11.63
C GLY A 399 4.37 -13.35 -11.54
N LEU A 400 3.45 -12.44 -11.91
CA LEU A 400 3.65 -10.99 -11.80
C LEU A 400 3.83 -10.54 -10.35
N PHE A 401 3.06 -11.10 -9.40
CA PHE A 401 3.22 -10.80 -7.98
C PHE A 401 4.57 -11.27 -7.44
N VAL A 402 4.98 -12.50 -7.78
CA VAL A 402 6.29 -13.05 -7.39
C VAL A 402 7.43 -12.21 -7.98
N ALA A 403 7.33 -11.82 -9.25
CA ALA A 403 8.30 -10.93 -9.88
C ALA A 403 8.37 -9.55 -9.18
N ALA A 404 7.23 -8.99 -8.78
CA ALA A 404 7.18 -7.74 -8.01
C ALA A 404 7.87 -7.86 -6.64
N LEU A 405 7.65 -8.97 -5.94
CA LEU A 405 8.30 -9.28 -4.66
C LEU A 405 9.82 -9.36 -4.82
N LEU A 406 10.29 -10.21 -5.75
CA LEU A 406 11.71 -10.44 -6.00
C LEU A 406 12.40 -9.16 -6.49
N GLY A 407 11.78 -8.46 -7.45
CA GLY A 407 12.28 -7.20 -7.98
C GLY A 407 12.42 -6.13 -6.90
N THR A 408 11.44 -6.04 -6.00
CA THR A 408 11.49 -5.10 -4.86
C THR A 408 12.58 -5.49 -3.86
N GLY A 409 12.72 -6.78 -3.54
CA GLY A 409 13.77 -7.29 -2.66
C GLY A 409 15.18 -6.99 -3.19
N ILE A 410 15.44 -7.37 -4.45
CA ILE A 410 16.74 -7.18 -5.11
C ILE A 410 17.08 -5.68 -5.21
N ALA A 411 16.12 -4.84 -5.62
CA ALA A 411 16.34 -3.40 -5.74
C ALA A 411 16.65 -2.75 -4.38
N ASN A 412 16.01 -3.20 -3.30
CA ASN A 412 16.27 -2.71 -1.95
C ASN A 412 17.69 -3.08 -1.47
N VAL A 413 18.11 -4.33 -1.67
CA VAL A 413 19.44 -4.81 -1.26
C VAL A 413 20.54 -4.13 -2.06
N ARG A 414 20.47 -4.16 -3.40
CA ARG A 414 21.46 -3.52 -4.28
C ARG A 414 21.53 -2.00 -4.11
N GLY A 415 20.44 -1.36 -3.68
CA GLY A 415 20.41 0.08 -3.44
C GLY A 415 21.00 0.54 -2.11
N ARG A 416 21.38 -0.39 -1.20
CA ARG A 416 21.83 -0.05 0.17
C ARG A 416 23.09 0.80 0.19
N GLU A 417 24.10 0.41 -0.58
CA GLU A 417 25.38 1.13 -0.66
C GLU A 417 25.18 2.56 -1.14
N LEU A 418 24.41 2.75 -2.22
CA LEU A 418 24.08 4.08 -2.72
C LEU A 418 23.35 4.91 -1.65
N ARG A 419 22.38 4.33 -0.94
CA ARG A 419 21.65 5.02 0.14
C ARG A 419 22.59 5.44 1.27
N ASN A 420 23.48 4.56 1.70
CA ASN A 420 24.46 4.86 2.75
C ASN A 420 25.42 5.96 2.33
N ALA A 421 25.95 5.91 1.10
CA ALA A 421 26.80 6.95 0.55
C ALA A 421 26.08 8.31 0.47
N LEU A 422 24.81 8.33 0.04
CA LEU A 422 23.99 9.53 0.00
C LEU A 422 23.70 10.08 1.41
N MET A 423 23.37 9.22 2.38
CA MET A 423 23.10 9.63 3.77
C MET A 423 24.34 10.17 4.47
N LEU A 424 25.51 9.60 4.18
CA LEU A 424 26.79 10.06 4.71
C LEU A 424 27.15 11.45 4.18
N ARG A 425 27.10 11.63 2.84
CA ARG A 425 27.54 12.89 2.21
C ARG A 425 26.50 14.01 2.30
N TRP A 426 25.23 13.68 2.07
CA TRP A 426 24.13 14.64 2.02
C TRP A 426 22.94 14.17 2.85
N PRO A 427 23.06 14.19 4.20
CA PRO A 427 21.98 13.78 5.07
C PRO A 427 20.74 14.64 4.80
N THR A 428 19.62 13.96 4.58
CA THR A 428 18.35 14.55 4.21
C THR A 428 17.27 14.09 5.18
N PRO A 429 16.72 15.00 6.01
CA PRO A 429 15.75 14.61 7.02
C PRO A 429 14.48 14.04 6.38
N PRO A 430 13.80 13.11 7.06
CA PRO A 430 12.52 12.63 6.59
C PRO A 430 11.47 13.76 6.66
N SER A 431 10.67 13.85 5.61
CA SER A 431 9.51 14.74 5.52
C SER A 431 8.45 14.29 6.51
N TRP A 432 7.79 15.28 7.11
CA TRP A 432 6.76 15.06 8.12
C TRP A 432 5.67 16.11 8.03
N SER A 433 4.45 15.69 8.38
CA SER A 433 3.31 16.56 8.59
C SER A 433 2.70 16.20 9.93
N ALA A 434 2.32 17.20 10.71
CA ALA A 434 1.60 17.01 11.95
C ALA A 434 0.20 16.48 11.65
N GLY A 435 -0.18 15.42 12.37
CA GLY A 435 -1.55 14.90 12.30
C GLY A 435 -2.57 15.90 12.87
N LYS A 436 -3.85 15.52 12.85
CA LYS A 436 -4.94 16.31 13.46
C LYS A 436 -4.69 16.63 14.94
N ASP A 437 -3.92 15.79 15.61
CA ASP A 437 -3.55 15.91 17.03
C ASP A 437 -2.36 16.85 17.27
N GLY A 438 -1.77 17.42 16.22
CA GLY A 438 -0.61 18.31 16.31
C GLY A 438 0.67 17.60 16.81
N LYS A 439 0.70 16.27 16.71
CA LYS A 439 1.81 15.40 17.09
C LYS A 439 2.51 14.85 15.86
N VAL A 440 3.81 14.65 15.97
CA VAL A 440 4.67 14.03 14.95
C VAL A 440 5.51 12.93 15.59
N PRO A 441 5.70 11.77 14.94
CA PRO A 441 6.60 10.74 15.42
C PRO A 441 8.00 11.29 15.61
N ARG A 442 8.58 11.08 16.80
CA ARG A 442 9.88 11.64 17.17
C ARG A 442 10.99 11.19 16.21
N ALA A 443 10.88 9.97 15.67
CA ALA A 443 11.80 9.42 14.67
C ALA A 443 11.92 10.25 13.38
N LYS A 444 10.98 11.16 13.11
CA LYS A 444 11.05 12.05 11.94
C LYS A 444 11.74 13.40 12.21
N ARG A 445 11.95 13.76 13.48
CA ARG A 445 12.65 15.00 13.88
C ARG A 445 13.97 14.75 14.60
N GLY A 446 14.08 13.61 15.28
CA GLY A 446 15.21 13.24 16.11
C GLY A 446 15.43 14.16 17.32
N PRO A 447 16.30 13.74 18.25
CA PRO A 447 16.64 12.34 18.55
C PRO A 447 15.40 11.59 19.11
N ALA A 448 15.25 10.30 18.81
CA ALA A 448 14.04 9.51 19.02
C ALA A 448 14.24 8.17 19.74
N LEU A 449 15.48 7.67 19.83
CA LEU A 449 15.75 6.42 20.54
C LEU A 449 15.39 6.53 22.03
N HIS A 450 15.52 7.73 22.60
CA HIS A 450 15.22 8.03 24.00
C HIS A 450 14.03 9.00 24.13
N GLY A 451 13.07 8.68 25.00
CA GLY A 451 11.91 9.52 25.31
C GLY A 451 10.58 9.09 24.68
N SER A 452 9.59 9.99 24.68
CA SER A 452 8.25 9.73 24.13
C SER A 452 8.28 9.38 22.63
N ARG A 453 7.35 8.54 22.19
CA ARG A 453 7.22 8.12 20.78
C ARG A 453 6.88 9.33 19.86
N ASP A 454 6.18 10.32 20.40
CA ASP A 454 5.73 11.51 19.68
C ASP A 454 6.23 12.82 20.31
N VAL A 455 6.30 13.86 19.47
CA VAL A 455 6.59 15.26 19.86
C VAL A 455 5.44 16.15 19.39
N LYS A 456 4.96 17.04 20.26
CA LYS A 456 3.94 18.04 19.93
C LYS A 456 4.59 19.21 19.19
N VAL A 457 4.07 19.54 18.01
CA VAL A 457 4.60 20.60 17.12
C VAL A 457 3.54 21.61 16.68
N GLY A 458 2.27 21.40 17.05
CA GLY A 458 1.16 22.22 16.61
C GLY A 458 0.43 21.60 15.41
N ARG A 459 -0.85 21.94 15.25
CA ARG A 459 -1.68 21.42 14.15
C ARG A 459 -1.21 22.01 12.82
N HIS A 460 -1.28 21.23 11.75
CA HIS A 460 -0.90 21.62 10.38
C HIS A 460 0.57 22.03 10.17
N ALA A 461 1.42 21.95 11.19
CA ALA A 461 2.86 22.12 11.03
C ALA A 461 3.43 21.03 10.11
N ASN A 462 4.35 21.39 9.23
CA ASN A 462 5.04 20.46 8.36
C ASN A 462 6.55 20.71 8.34
N SER A 463 7.28 19.80 7.71
CA SER A 463 8.75 19.90 7.53
C SER A 463 9.20 21.11 6.71
N ASP A 464 8.28 21.76 6.00
CA ASP A 464 8.58 22.83 5.06
C ASP A 464 8.46 24.22 5.71
N GLN A 465 7.85 24.28 6.91
CA GLN A 465 7.63 25.49 7.70
C GLN A 465 8.68 25.71 8.82
N ASN A 466 9.63 24.78 9.00
CA ASN A 466 10.64 24.77 10.07
C ASN A 466 12.05 24.48 9.55
#